data_AF-A0A353WZY2-F1
#
_entry.id   AF-A0A353WZY2-F1
#
_cell.length_a   1.000
_cell.length_b   1.000
_cell.length_c   1.000
_cell.angle_alpha   90.00
_cell.angle_beta   90.00
_cell.angle_gamma   90.00
#
_symmetry.space_group_name_H-M   'P 1'
#
loop_
_entity.id
_entity.type
_entity.pdbx_description
1 polymer ?
#
loop_
_entity_poly.entity_id
_entity_poly.type
_entity_poly.pdbx_seq_one_letter_code
_entity_poly.pdbx_strand_id
1 'polypeptide(L)'
;MKKAIFFLIILSVFSCTQEESVKPVPEIKFQKSTTRPIHPGDPNLNPDWNWENSEWTVYYDIGNGPKVRETTNPFYSDPVFGNANPENIDFKKSEGWILVARDFGIPQSAPANPYIVLYNKFRGIMRVCVLETESSSESYQALTLALDGTVTPPDILKFADYRQIAITEAGSFDWMVGEFNVQGFDPNVLQNARFRIFIEEYVIFEQTLYGDLSLEGSAQAIYMPKNLVNGTYKATTHASKLLSNIKYKGDKKWFDAVKSLDLNPLSIISSAAGFIDALTTSGKYPDYRISLTGNVSLTGTLNQRSPDGSIPIYFRTDAINNKQGKAINDISWGVMNYNRRAQVNTNRVCKFENFNFSCELEVTTPTGFFEDVLEINPSIQNDISKIEAAVICKDDINVFFKELSSFKNATNKRLTAESNFPVAIGVRIIFDNGDVVFNRIPISVNGL
;
A
#
# COMPACT_ATOMS: atom_id res chain seq x y z
N MET A 1 -49.31 -34.97 -21.73
CA MET A 1 -48.07 -34.25 -22.14
C MET A 1 -47.46 -33.34 -21.06
N LYS A 2 -47.71 -33.56 -19.75
CA LYS A 2 -47.09 -32.77 -18.66
C LYS A 2 -46.00 -33.53 -17.86
N LYS A 3 -45.81 -34.84 -18.13
CA LYS A 3 -44.82 -35.68 -17.44
C LYS A 3 -43.46 -35.79 -18.16
N ALA A 4 -43.37 -35.41 -19.44
CA ALA A 4 -42.11 -35.46 -20.19
C ALA A 4 -41.24 -34.20 -20.00
N ILE A 5 -41.83 -33.05 -19.72
CA ILE A 5 -41.11 -31.78 -19.54
C ILE A 5 -40.36 -31.75 -18.19
N PHE A 6 -40.88 -32.43 -17.16
CA PHE A 6 -40.23 -32.48 -15.85
C PHE A 6 -38.97 -33.38 -15.83
N PHE A 7 -38.88 -34.36 -16.75
CA PHE A 7 -37.71 -35.24 -16.85
C PHE A 7 -36.53 -34.57 -17.59
N LEU A 8 -36.80 -33.64 -18.51
CA LEU A 8 -35.75 -32.94 -19.27
C LEU A 8 -35.06 -31.82 -18.46
N ILE A 9 -35.78 -31.18 -17.52
CA ILE A 9 -35.21 -30.15 -16.62
C ILE A 9 -34.34 -30.79 -15.52
N ILE A 10 -34.60 -32.04 -15.13
CA ILE A 10 -33.76 -32.76 -14.16
C ILE A 10 -32.46 -33.26 -14.80
N LEU A 11 -32.48 -33.63 -16.10
CA LEU A 11 -31.28 -34.08 -16.82
C LEU A 11 -30.28 -32.97 -17.16
N SER A 12 -30.70 -31.70 -17.25
CA SER A 12 -29.78 -30.57 -17.46
C SER A 12 -29.06 -30.09 -16.19
N VAL A 13 -29.47 -30.55 -14.99
CA VAL A 13 -28.72 -30.31 -13.73
C VAL A 13 -27.71 -31.43 -13.44
N PHE A 14 -27.73 -32.53 -14.20
CA PHE A 14 -26.76 -33.63 -14.13
C PHE A 14 -25.76 -33.61 -15.31
N SER A 15 -25.67 -32.50 -16.04
CA SER A 15 -24.57 -32.34 -17.00
C SER A 15 -23.28 -32.33 -16.20
N CYS A 16 -22.52 -33.41 -16.39
CA CYS A 16 -21.29 -33.76 -15.73
C CYS A 16 -20.40 -32.53 -15.56
N THR A 17 -20.36 -31.96 -14.35
CA THR A 17 -19.18 -31.25 -13.88
C THR A 17 -18.08 -32.30 -13.83
N GLN A 18 -17.35 -32.50 -14.95
CA GLN A 18 -15.98 -32.93 -14.80
C GLN A 18 -15.31 -31.80 -14.01
N GLU A 19 -15.30 -31.96 -12.69
CA GLU A 19 -14.25 -31.36 -11.88
C GLU A 19 -12.97 -31.89 -12.51
N GLU A 20 -12.39 -31.11 -13.42
CA GLU A 20 -10.95 -31.14 -13.57
C GLU A 20 -10.44 -30.99 -12.15
N SER A 21 -9.85 -32.06 -11.62
CA SER A 21 -9.18 -32.00 -10.33
C SER A 21 -8.05 -31.01 -10.53
N VAL A 22 -8.33 -29.74 -10.28
CA VAL A 22 -7.32 -28.72 -10.12
C VAL A 22 -6.49 -29.28 -8.98
N LYS A 23 -5.36 -29.88 -9.33
CA LYS A 23 -4.42 -30.37 -8.33
C LYS A 23 -4.21 -29.18 -7.40
N PRO A 24 -4.43 -29.34 -6.08
CA PRO A 24 -4.23 -28.24 -5.15
C PRO A 24 -2.85 -27.67 -5.47
N VAL A 25 -2.82 -26.35 -5.70
CA VAL A 25 -1.56 -25.62 -5.91
C VAL A 25 -0.60 -26.16 -4.85
N PRO A 26 0.55 -26.73 -5.24
CA PRO A 26 1.44 -27.36 -4.29
C PRO A 26 1.68 -26.37 -3.15
N GLU A 27 1.42 -26.83 -1.93
CA GLU A 27 1.65 -26.05 -0.72
C GLU A 27 3.10 -25.52 -0.80
N ILE A 28 3.25 -24.20 -0.94
CA ILE A 28 4.57 -23.57 -0.91
C ILE A 28 5.08 -23.80 0.50
N LYS A 29 5.94 -24.80 0.67
CA LYS A 29 6.58 -25.09 1.94
C LYS A 29 7.59 -23.97 2.19
N PHE A 30 7.24 -23.07 3.12
CA PHE A 30 8.15 -22.08 3.69
C PHE A 30 9.32 -22.80 4.35
N GLN A 31 10.47 -22.84 3.68
CA GLN A 31 11.55 -23.73 4.09
C GLN A 31 12.92 -23.07 4.20
N LYS A 32 13.01 -21.81 4.65
CA LYS A 32 14.20 -21.34 5.37
C LYS A 32 13.90 -20.10 6.20
N SER A 33 14.44 -20.03 7.42
CA SER A 33 14.48 -18.77 8.14
C SER A 33 15.43 -17.84 7.39
N THR A 34 14.96 -16.65 7.01
CA THR A 34 15.79 -15.64 6.33
C THR A 34 16.94 -15.14 7.22
N THR A 35 16.81 -15.31 8.53
CA THR A 35 17.79 -14.92 9.53
C THR A 35 18.57 -16.11 10.09
N ARG A 36 19.83 -15.88 10.43
CA ARG A 36 20.64 -16.80 11.24
C ARG A 36 20.72 -16.35 12.70
N PRO A 37 21.10 -17.23 13.63
CA PRO A 37 21.49 -16.81 14.97
C PRO A 37 22.70 -15.87 14.94
N ILE A 38 22.62 -14.73 15.65
CA ILE A 38 23.73 -13.78 15.84
C ILE A 38 24.27 -13.97 17.25
N HIS A 39 25.55 -14.33 17.39
CA HIS A 39 26.17 -14.64 18.68
C HIS A 39 26.96 -13.46 19.24
N PRO A 40 27.20 -13.38 20.57
CA PRO A 40 28.15 -12.42 21.12
C PRO A 40 29.53 -12.55 20.43
N GLY A 41 30.11 -11.41 20.03
CA GLY A 41 31.37 -11.37 19.28
C GLY A 41 31.22 -11.45 17.75
N ASP A 42 30.00 -11.60 17.24
CA ASP A 42 29.72 -11.50 15.80
C ASP A 42 30.03 -10.08 15.27
N PRO A 43 30.76 -9.93 14.15
CA PRO A 43 31.08 -8.62 13.58
C PRO A 43 29.84 -7.80 13.17
N ASN A 44 28.69 -8.46 13.00
CA ASN A 44 27.42 -7.79 12.74
C ASN A 44 26.83 -7.07 13.97
N LEU A 45 27.37 -7.33 15.16
CA LEU A 45 27.05 -6.61 16.40
C LEU A 45 28.01 -5.45 16.69
N ASN A 46 28.95 -5.12 15.80
CA ASN A 46 29.90 -4.03 16.00
C ASN A 46 29.21 -2.66 15.79
N PRO A 47 28.99 -1.84 16.84
CA PRO A 47 28.35 -0.53 16.71
C PRO A 47 29.19 0.48 15.90
N ASP A 48 30.51 0.29 15.85
CA ASP A 48 31.46 1.17 15.16
C ASP A 48 31.65 0.81 13.68
N TRP A 49 30.97 -0.22 13.17
CA TRP A 49 31.08 -0.62 11.77
C TRP A 49 30.65 0.53 10.85
N ASN A 50 31.48 0.85 9.85
CA ASN A 50 31.23 1.98 8.96
C ASN A 50 30.35 1.58 7.78
N TRP A 51 29.06 1.90 7.87
CA TRP A 51 28.12 1.68 6.77
C TRP A 51 28.31 2.67 5.61
N GLU A 52 29.05 3.76 5.81
CA GLU A 52 29.35 4.78 4.79
C GLU A 52 30.31 4.33 3.69
N ASN A 53 30.87 3.14 3.79
CA ASN A 53 31.68 2.59 2.73
C ASN A 53 30.85 2.40 1.45
N SER A 54 31.45 2.66 0.29
CA SER A 54 30.82 2.51 -1.04
C SER A 54 30.56 1.06 -1.43
N GLU A 55 31.27 0.13 -0.80
CA GLU A 55 31.16 -1.31 -1.04
C GLU A 55 31.07 -2.05 0.28
N TRP A 56 30.32 -3.14 0.28
CA TRP A 56 30.13 -4.02 1.42
C TRP A 56 30.36 -5.47 1.01
N THR A 57 31.13 -6.18 1.83
CA THR A 57 31.23 -7.65 1.76
C THR A 57 30.06 -8.28 2.50
N VAL A 58 29.31 -9.12 1.80
CA VAL A 58 28.18 -9.87 2.35
C VAL A 58 28.38 -11.37 2.16
N TYR A 59 27.89 -12.14 3.13
CA TYR A 59 27.77 -13.58 3.08
C TYR A 59 26.29 -13.96 3.04
N TYR A 60 25.92 -14.88 2.14
CA TYR A 60 24.55 -15.38 1.98
C TYR A 60 24.54 -16.91 1.85
N ASP A 61 23.47 -17.58 2.28
CA ASP A 61 23.29 -19.03 2.15
C ASP A 61 21.88 -19.40 1.69
N ILE A 62 21.79 -19.79 0.43
CA ILE A 62 20.57 -20.30 -0.24
C ILE A 62 20.47 -21.84 -0.23
N GLY A 63 21.09 -22.50 0.75
CA GLY A 63 20.98 -23.96 0.96
C GLY A 63 22.17 -24.77 0.48
N ASN A 64 23.24 -24.12 0.02
CA ASN A 64 24.47 -24.77 -0.44
C ASN A 64 25.71 -24.32 0.35
N GLY A 65 25.48 -23.77 1.55
CA GLY A 65 26.52 -23.21 2.40
C GLY A 65 26.78 -21.72 2.13
N PRO A 66 27.47 -21.03 3.06
CA PRO A 66 27.78 -19.61 2.92
C PRO A 66 28.60 -19.30 1.67
N LYS A 67 28.14 -18.34 0.88
CA LYS A 67 28.84 -17.73 -0.25
C LYS A 67 29.17 -16.29 0.08
N VAL A 68 30.24 -15.75 -0.50
CA VAL A 68 30.65 -14.35 -0.33
C VAL A 68 30.38 -13.56 -1.60
N ARG A 69 30.04 -12.28 -1.44
CA ARG A 69 29.89 -11.33 -2.53
C ARG A 69 30.28 -9.93 -2.06
N GLU A 70 30.93 -9.18 -2.94
CA GLU A 70 31.05 -7.74 -2.80
C GLU A 70 29.83 -7.09 -3.46
N THR A 71 29.17 -6.20 -2.73
CA THR A 71 28.01 -5.45 -3.21
C THR A 71 28.29 -3.97 -3.14
N THR A 72 27.87 -3.23 -4.16
CA THR A 72 27.81 -1.78 -4.06
C THR A 72 26.77 -1.41 -3.00
N ASN A 73 27.12 -0.46 -2.15
CA ASN A 73 26.19 0.13 -1.21
C ASN A 73 25.04 0.79 -2.01
N PRO A 74 23.76 0.46 -1.74
CA PRO A 74 22.63 0.91 -2.55
C PRO A 74 22.52 2.42 -2.65
N PHE A 75 23.03 3.17 -1.66
CA PHE A 75 23.00 4.63 -1.67
C PHE A 75 23.95 5.25 -2.71
N TYR A 76 24.87 4.49 -3.28
CA TYR A 76 25.74 4.94 -4.37
C TYR A 76 25.22 4.54 -5.75
N SER A 77 24.31 3.57 -5.84
CA SER A 77 23.80 3.05 -7.11
C SER A 77 22.34 3.45 -7.39
N ASP A 78 21.55 3.74 -6.36
CA ASP A 78 20.13 4.03 -6.50
C ASP A 78 19.89 5.52 -6.88
N PRO A 79 19.19 5.81 -8.00
CA PRO A 79 18.87 7.17 -8.43
C PRO A 79 17.96 7.95 -7.48
N VAL A 80 17.19 7.27 -6.62
CA VAL A 80 16.35 7.90 -5.60
C VAL A 80 17.20 8.34 -4.40
N PHE A 81 18.22 7.58 -4.02
CA PHE A 81 18.97 7.81 -2.78
C PHE A 81 20.36 8.41 -2.94
N GLY A 82 20.97 8.39 -4.14
CA GLY A 82 22.28 9.02 -4.29
C GLY A 82 22.96 9.00 -5.67
N ASN A 83 22.45 8.29 -6.67
CA ASN A 83 23.12 8.19 -7.98
C ASN A 83 23.16 9.54 -8.75
N ALA A 84 22.37 10.55 -8.37
CA ALA A 84 22.38 11.85 -9.05
C ALA A 84 23.53 12.79 -8.62
N ASN A 85 24.01 12.70 -7.36
CA ASN A 85 25.12 13.53 -6.86
C ASN A 85 25.69 12.94 -5.55
N PRO A 86 26.98 12.53 -5.51
CA PRO A 86 27.66 12.07 -4.30
C PRO A 86 27.59 13.02 -3.10
N GLU A 87 27.47 14.32 -3.34
CA GLU A 87 27.33 15.34 -2.30
C GLU A 87 25.96 15.27 -1.59
N ASN A 88 24.93 14.80 -2.30
CA ASN A 88 23.54 14.73 -1.83
C ASN A 88 23.15 13.35 -1.29
N ILE A 89 24.13 12.45 -1.13
CA ILE A 89 23.85 11.10 -0.68
C ILE A 89 23.36 11.13 0.78
N ASP A 90 22.09 10.77 0.97
CA ASP A 90 21.35 10.88 2.23
C ASP A 90 21.41 9.60 3.06
N PHE A 91 22.55 9.31 3.69
CA PHE A 91 22.64 8.20 4.66
C PHE A 91 23.79 8.38 5.68
N LYS A 92 24.38 9.58 5.73
CA LYS A 92 25.59 9.86 6.50
C LYS A 92 25.28 10.05 7.99
N LYS A 93 26.21 9.64 8.85
CA LYS A 93 26.22 9.89 10.29
C LYS A 93 26.06 11.38 10.61
N SER A 94 26.72 12.24 9.85
CA SER A 94 26.65 13.70 9.99
C SER A 94 25.24 14.26 9.80
N GLU A 95 24.37 13.53 9.11
CA GLU A 95 22.97 13.90 8.82
C GLU A 95 21.99 13.19 9.78
N GLY A 96 22.50 12.58 10.85
CA GLY A 96 21.69 11.96 11.90
C GLY A 96 21.32 10.49 11.65
N TRP A 97 21.88 9.85 10.62
CA TRP A 97 21.71 8.42 10.40
C TRP A 97 22.50 7.60 11.42
N ILE A 98 21.88 6.55 11.95
CA ILE A 98 22.41 5.65 12.96
C ILE A 98 22.18 4.21 12.50
N LEU A 99 23.20 3.36 12.63
CA LEU A 99 23.06 1.93 12.40
C LEU A 99 22.24 1.29 13.51
N VAL A 100 21.09 0.73 13.12
CA VAL A 100 20.19 -0.02 14.00
C VAL A 100 20.65 -1.46 14.08
N ALA A 101 20.64 -2.16 12.96
CA ALA A 101 20.93 -3.59 12.90
C ALA A 101 21.54 -3.94 11.55
N ARG A 102 22.29 -5.02 11.51
CA ARG A 102 22.88 -5.57 10.30
C ARG A 102 23.00 -7.07 10.46
N ASP A 103 22.83 -7.81 9.38
CA ASP A 103 23.33 -9.17 9.27
C ASP A 103 23.80 -9.40 7.84
N PHE A 104 25.10 -9.24 7.63
CA PHE A 104 25.78 -9.57 6.39
C PHE A 104 26.39 -10.98 6.44
N GLY A 105 26.02 -11.80 7.43
CA GLY A 105 26.61 -13.12 7.62
C GLY A 105 28.09 -13.08 8.03
N ILE A 106 28.64 -14.29 8.12
CA ILE A 106 30.06 -14.60 8.35
C ILE A 106 30.43 -15.83 7.50
N PRO A 107 31.73 -16.12 7.25
CA PRO A 107 32.14 -17.26 6.41
C PRO A 107 31.56 -18.61 6.84
N GLN A 108 31.26 -18.78 8.12
CA GLN A 108 30.76 -20.04 8.70
C GLN A 108 29.23 -20.10 8.79
N SER A 109 28.53 -18.98 8.65
CA SER A 109 27.07 -18.90 8.83
C SER A 109 26.53 -17.64 8.16
N ALA A 110 25.56 -17.79 7.26
CA ALA A 110 25.02 -16.67 6.50
C ALA A 110 23.49 -16.69 6.49
N PRO A 111 22.83 -15.51 6.48
CA PRO A 111 21.39 -15.40 6.23
C PRO A 111 21.05 -15.77 4.77
N ALA A 112 19.77 -16.03 4.48
CA ALA A 112 19.32 -16.13 3.09
C ALA A 112 19.43 -14.76 2.42
N ASN A 113 18.79 -13.75 3.01
CA ASN A 113 18.81 -12.37 2.52
C ASN A 113 19.58 -11.49 3.53
N PRO A 114 20.85 -11.13 3.26
CA PRO A 114 21.59 -10.16 4.04
C PRO A 114 20.84 -8.84 4.17
N TYR A 115 20.98 -8.15 5.30
CA TYR A 115 20.26 -6.89 5.51
C TYR A 115 21.04 -5.88 6.34
N ILE A 116 20.65 -4.61 6.20
CA ILE A 116 21.06 -3.49 7.05
C ILE A 116 19.84 -2.61 7.34
N VAL A 117 19.76 -2.08 8.55
CA VAL A 117 18.73 -1.13 8.99
C VAL A 117 19.40 0.11 9.54
N LEU A 118 19.01 1.26 9.00
CA LEU A 118 19.43 2.58 9.44
C LEU A 118 18.24 3.36 10.00
N TYR A 119 18.49 4.25 10.95
CA TYR A 119 17.50 5.14 11.53
C TYR A 119 18.02 6.58 11.50
N ASN A 120 17.22 7.52 10.98
CA ASN A 120 17.53 8.94 11.04
C ASN A 120 16.86 9.57 12.27
N LYS A 121 17.68 10.03 13.23
CA LYS A 121 17.20 10.59 14.50
C LYS A 121 16.46 11.93 14.36
N PHE A 122 16.74 12.70 13.31
CA PHE A 122 16.11 13.99 13.07
C PHE A 122 14.79 13.85 12.35
N ARG A 123 14.71 12.92 11.39
CA ARG A 123 13.52 12.73 10.54
C ARG A 123 12.53 11.71 11.07
N GLY A 124 12.96 10.83 11.99
CA GLY A 124 12.17 9.70 12.45
C GLY A 124 11.86 8.73 11.31
N ILE A 125 12.84 8.49 10.43
CA ILE A 125 12.73 7.58 9.30
C ILE A 125 13.60 6.37 9.58
N MET A 126 13.04 5.18 9.41
CA MET A 126 13.79 3.93 9.41
C MET A 126 13.91 3.44 7.98
N ARG A 127 15.15 3.21 7.56
CA ARG A 127 15.46 2.67 6.24
C ARG A 127 15.96 1.24 6.37
N VAL A 128 15.35 0.35 5.59
CA VAL A 128 15.67 -1.07 5.58
C VAL A 128 16.18 -1.41 4.20
N CYS A 129 17.36 -2.01 4.14
CA CYS A 129 17.92 -2.56 2.91
C CYS A 129 18.07 -4.06 3.08
N VAL A 130 17.48 -4.83 2.18
CA VAL A 130 17.58 -6.28 2.14
C VAL A 130 18.14 -6.67 0.77
N LEU A 131 19.21 -7.46 0.76
CA LEU A 131 19.81 -7.95 -0.48
C LEU A 131 18.98 -9.12 -0.99
N GLU A 132 18.49 -9.01 -2.21
CA GLU A 132 17.84 -10.12 -2.90
C GLU A 132 18.93 -11.10 -3.38
N THR A 133 18.89 -12.37 -2.97
CA THR A 133 19.99 -13.31 -3.24
C THR A 133 19.63 -14.41 -4.20
N GLU A 134 18.34 -14.58 -4.47
CA GLU A 134 17.86 -15.45 -5.53
C GLU A 134 17.35 -14.61 -6.70
N SER A 135 17.26 -15.23 -7.88
CA SER A 135 16.63 -14.59 -9.03
C SER A 135 15.18 -15.01 -9.02
N SER A 136 14.31 -14.23 -8.41
CA SER A 136 12.90 -14.35 -8.70
C SER A 136 12.62 -13.68 -10.05
N SER A 137 11.76 -14.29 -10.87
CA SER A 137 11.37 -13.76 -12.19
C SER A 137 10.40 -12.59 -12.05
N GLU A 138 10.64 -11.73 -11.07
CA GLU A 138 9.64 -10.88 -10.46
C GLU A 138 9.59 -9.48 -11.01
N SER A 139 8.41 -8.89 -10.86
CA SER A 139 8.16 -7.53 -11.28
C SER A 139 8.29 -6.55 -10.11
N TYR A 140 7.98 -6.98 -8.87
CA TYR A 140 7.98 -6.12 -7.68
C TYR A 140 8.24 -6.90 -6.40
N GLN A 141 8.87 -6.25 -5.42
CA GLN A 141 8.98 -6.73 -4.05
C GLN A 141 8.35 -5.72 -3.08
N ALA A 142 7.79 -6.21 -1.98
CA ALA A 142 7.26 -5.39 -0.92
C ALA A 142 7.97 -5.68 0.40
N LEU A 143 8.51 -4.62 1.00
CA LEU A 143 8.99 -4.62 2.37
C LEU A 143 7.88 -4.10 3.27
N THR A 144 7.35 -4.97 4.13
CA THR A 144 6.37 -4.58 5.13
C THR A 144 7.02 -4.44 6.50
N LEU A 145 6.98 -3.26 7.09
CA LEU A 145 7.25 -3.06 8.51
C LEU A 145 5.97 -3.30 9.32
N ALA A 146 6.03 -4.17 10.33
CA ALA A 146 4.99 -4.24 11.36
C ALA A 146 5.56 -4.48 12.76
N LEU A 147 4.86 -3.97 13.77
CA LEU A 147 5.16 -4.28 15.17
C LEU A 147 4.69 -5.70 15.51
N ASP A 148 5.46 -6.39 16.35
CA ASP A 148 5.01 -7.68 16.88
C ASP A 148 3.89 -7.46 17.89
N GLY A 149 2.67 -7.92 17.57
CA GLY A 149 1.48 -7.75 18.40
C GLY A 149 1.49 -8.54 19.72
N THR A 150 2.54 -9.31 20.01
CA THR A 150 2.70 -10.02 21.29
C THR A 150 3.11 -9.12 22.45
N VAL A 151 3.44 -7.86 22.19
CA VAL A 151 3.83 -6.86 23.19
C VAL A 151 2.98 -5.61 23.06
N THR A 152 2.97 -4.77 24.11
CA THR A 152 2.43 -3.41 24.00
C THR A 152 3.17 -2.68 22.89
N PRO A 153 2.49 -2.25 21.81
CA PRO A 153 3.14 -1.58 20.69
C PRO A 153 3.79 -0.28 21.18
N PRO A 154 5.08 -0.05 20.93
CA PRO A 154 5.69 1.23 21.22
C PRO A 154 5.02 2.35 20.41
N ASP A 155 5.02 3.56 20.95
CA ASP A 155 4.38 4.73 20.33
C ASP A 155 5.11 5.20 19.04
N ILE A 156 6.19 4.52 18.64
CA ILE A 156 7.01 4.86 17.46
C ILE A 156 6.26 4.89 16.13
N LEU A 157 5.19 4.08 16.00
CA LEU A 157 4.34 4.07 14.81
C LEU A 157 3.08 4.92 14.97
N LYS A 158 2.98 5.75 16.02
CA LYS A 158 1.75 6.52 16.34
C LYS A 158 1.23 7.39 15.20
N PHE A 159 2.12 7.85 14.33
CA PHE A 159 1.79 8.72 13.20
C PHE A 159 1.64 7.98 11.87
N ALA A 160 1.71 6.66 11.90
CA ALA A 160 1.53 5.79 10.75
C ALA A 160 0.53 4.69 11.11
N ASP A 161 0.16 3.88 10.13
CA ASP A 161 -0.52 2.63 10.43
C ASP A 161 0.47 1.67 11.14
N TYR A 162 -0.06 0.79 11.99
CA TYR A 162 0.73 -0.27 12.66
C TYR A 162 1.48 -1.20 11.68
N ARG A 163 1.13 -1.11 10.39
CA ARG A 163 1.76 -1.79 9.28
C ARG A 163 2.03 -0.76 8.19
N GLN A 164 3.28 -0.67 7.74
CA GLN A 164 3.70 0.17 6.62
C GLN A 164 4.29 -0.72 5.52
N ILE A 165 4.08 -0.35 4.26
CA ILE A 165 4.52 -1.12 3.10
C ILE A 165 5.29 -0.20 2.18
N ALA A 166 6.51 -0.60 1.83
CA ALA A 166 7.30 -0.01 0.76
C ALA A 166 7.35 -1.01 -0.40
N ILE A 167 7.04 -0.57 -1.61
CA ILE A 167 7.13 -1.37 -2.83
C ILE A 167 8.38 -0.92 -3.59
N THR A 168 9.18 -1.87 -4.03
CA THR A 168 10.45 -1.65 -4.72
C THR A 168 10.61 -2.67 -5.86
N GLU A 169 11.60 -2.43 -6.71
CA GLU A 169 12.02 -3.36 -7.76
C GLU A 169 13.49 -3.68 -7.50
N ALA A 170 13.81 -4.94 -7.28
CA ALA A 170 15.17 -5.45 -7.12
C ALA A 170 15.35 -6.68 -8.00
N GLY A 171 16.44 -6.68 -8.79
CA GLY A 171 16.90 -7.87 -9.48
C GLY A 171 17.70 -8.79 -8.56
N SER A 172 18.19 -9.88 -9.14
CA SER A 172 19.07 -10.80 -8.42
C SER A 172 20.35 -10.09 -7.99
N PHE A 173 20.61 -10.10 -6.68
CA PHE A 173 21.72 -9.40 -6.03
C PHE A 173 21.65 -7.87 -6.08
N ASP A 174 20.44 -7.35 -6.23
CA ASP A 174 20.14 -5.95 -5.97
C ASP A 174 19.54 -5.78 -4.57
N TRP A 175 19.61 -4.55 -4.07
CA TRP A 175 19.07 -4.19 -2.77
C TRP A 175 17.62 -3.76 -2.90
N MET A 176 16.72 -4.45 -2.20
CA MET A 176 15.41 -3.92 -1.85
C MET A 176 15.59 -2.82 -0.81
N VAL A 177 15.11 -1.61 -1.09
CA VAL A 177 15.18 -0.48 -0.14
C VAL A 177 13.79 0.03 0.20
N GLY A 178 13.48 0.10 1.50
CA GLY A 178 12.21 0.60 2.00
C GLY A 178 12.40 1.61 3.13
N GLU A 179 11.62 2.68 3.11
CA GLU A 179 11.58 3.70 4.17
C GLU A 179 10.26 3.64 4.93
N PHE A 180 10.35 3.80 6.25
CA PHE A 180 9.22 3.72 7.15
C PHE A 180 9.21 4.88 8.12
N ASN A 181 8.04 5.46 8.35
CA ASN A 181 7.84 6.52 9.32
C ASN A 181 7.81 5.91 10.74
N VAL A 182 8.79 6.28 11.54
CA VAL A 182 8.93 5.92 12.95
C VAL A 182 9.09 7.18 13.82
N GLN A 183 8.39 8.27 13.46
CA GLN A 183 8.52 9.59 14.11
C GLN A 183 7.98 9.63 15.54
N GLY A 184 7.19 8.64 15.95
CA GLY A 184 6.63 8.58 17.29
C GLY A 184 7.72 8.45 18.34
N PHE A 185 7.79 9.38 19.29
CA PHE A 185 8.71 9.28 20.40
C PHE A 185 8.12 8.37 21.48
N ASP A 186 8.90 7.36 21.89
CA ASP A 186 8.55 6.50 23.01
C ASP A 186 9.76 6.42 23.96
N PRO A 187 9.72 7.09 25.13
CA PRO A 187 10.81 7.02 26.09
C PRO A 187 10.92 5.65 26.78
N ASN A 188 9.90 4.80 26.68
CA ASN A 188 9.74 3.57 27.45
C ASN A 188 9.61 2.32 26.56
N VAL A 189 10.38 2.25 25.48
CA VAL A 189 10.40 1.07 24.61
C VAL A 189 10.73 -0.18 25.43
N LEU A 190 9.82 -1.16 25.41
CA LEU A 190 9.96 -2.39 26.17
C LEU A 190 11.11 -3.26 25.64
N GLN A 191 11.78 -4.00 26.52
CA GLN A 191 12.92 -4.88 26.18
C GLN A 191 12.59 -5.97 25.15
N ASN A 192 11.35 -6.42 25.11
CA ASN A 192 10.86 -7.41 24.15
C ASN A 192 10.17 -6.79 22.93
N ALA A 193 10.10 -5.46 22.84
CA ALA A 193 9.55 -4.80 21.68
C ALA A 193 10.45 -5.02 20.46
N ARG A 194 9.82 -5.45 19.37
CA ARG A 194 10.48 -5.69 18.10
C ARG A 194 9.55 -5.37 16.95
N PHE A 195 10.15 -5.01 15.83
CA PHE A 195 9.47 -5.01 14.55
C PHE A 195 9.84 -6.24 13.74
N ARG A 196 9.02 -6.54 12.75
CA ARG A 196 9.30 -7.53 11.72
C ARG A 196 9.26 -6.84 10.38
N ILE A 197 10.28 -7.12 9.59
CA ILE A 197 10.28 -6.82 8.16
C ILE A 197 9.81 -8.09 7.46
N PHE A 198 8.63 -8.04 6.84
CA PHE A 198 8.19 -9.10 5.94
C PHE A 198 8.66 -8.76 4.54
N ILE A 199 9.24 -9.75 3.89
CA ILE A 199 9.67 -9.67 2.50
C ILE A 199 8.63 -10.44 1.71
N GLU A 200 7.97 -9.75 0.80
CA GLU A 200 6.94 -10.32 -0.04
C GLU A 200 7.28 -10.08 -1.49
N GLU A 201 7.18 -11.16 -2.24
CA GLU A 201 7.55 -11.25 -3.62
C GLU A 201 6.28 -11.28 -4.49
N TYR A 202 6.23 -10.43 -5.52
CA TYR A 202 5.09 -10.30 -6.41
C TYR A 202 5.50 -10.57 -7.86
N VAL A 203 5.05 -11.72 -8.36
CA VAL A 203 5.17 -12.04 -9.79
C VAL A 203 3.89 -11.63 -10.48
N ILE A 204 4.01 -10.75 -11.48
CA ILE A 204 2.92 -10.42 -12.40
C ILE A 204 3.11 -11.26 -13.66
N PHE A 205 2.26 -12.26 -13.85
CA PHE A 205 2.23 -13.00 -15.10
C PHE A 205 1.14 -12.42 -16.01
N GLU A 206 1.51 -11.93 -17.19
CA GLU A 206 0.54 -11.73 -18.27
C GLU A 206 0.21 -13.09 -18.88
N GLN A 207 -1.00 -13.57 -18.63
CA GLN A 207 -1.49 -14.81 -19.21
C GLN A 207 -2.50 -14.48 -20.30
N THR A 208 -2.32 -15.09 -21.46
CA THR A 208 -3.35 -15.12 -22.50
C THR A 208 -3.88 -16.54 -22.59
N LEU A 209 -5.09 -16.74 -22.06
CA LEU A 209 -5.80 -18.00 -22.20
C LEU A 209 -6.46 -18.05 -23.57
N TYR A 210 -6.03 -18.99 -24.39
CA TYR A 210 -6.68 -19.31 -25.66
C TYR A 210 -7.64 -20.48 -25.44
N GLY A 211 -8.88 -20.32 -25.87
CA GLY A 211 -9.87 -21.40 -25.85
C GLY A 211 -10.78 -21.33 -27.05
N ASP A 212 -11.24 -22.49 -27.49
CA ASP A 212 -12.30 -22.59 -28.48
C ASP A 212 -13.64 -22.55 -27.76
N LEU A 213 -14.48 -21.54 -28.05
CA LEU A 213 -15.85 -21.51 -27.57
C LEU A 213 -16.73 -22.14 -28.65
N SER A 214 -17.39 -23.24 -28.31
CA SER A 214 -18.48 -23.81 -29.10
C SER A 214 -19.78 -23.70 -28.31
N LEU A 215 -20.66 -22.79 -28.75
CA LEU A 215 -22.02 -22.66 -28.24
C LEU A 215 -22.96 -23.34 -29.23
N GLU A 216 -23.45 -24.51 -28.85
CA GLU A 216 -24.49 -25.22 -29.58
C GLU A 216 -25.83 -25.04 -28.87
N GLY A 217 -26.78 -24.41 -29.56
CA GLY A 217 -28.14 -24.21 -29.05
C GLY A 217 -29.19 -24.40 -30.13
N SER A 218 -30.36 -24.87 -29.71
CA SER A 218 -31.57 -24.84 -30.53
C SER A 218 -32.44 -23.68 -30.05
N ALA A 219 -32.63 -22.66 -30.88
CA ALA A 219 -33.60 -21.61 -30.61
C ALA A 219 -34.96 -22.06 -31.18
N GLN A 220 -35.97 -22.19 -30.33
CA GLN A 220 -37.36 -22.35 -30.77
C GLN A 220 -38.05 -21.00 -30.72
N ALA A 221 -38.76 -20.65 -31.79
CA ALA A 221 -39.58 -19.44 -31.81
C ALA A 221 -40.67 -19.56 -30.73
N ILE A 222 -40.69 -18.62 -29.78
CA ILE A 222 -41.78 -18.54 -28.80
C ILE A 222 -42.99 -17.93 -29.52
N TYR A 223 -44.06 -18.71 -29.66
CA TYR A 223 -45.32 -18.22 -30.24
C TYR A 223 -45.97 -17.23 -29.27
N MET A 224 -45.86 -15.93 -29.56
CA MET A 224 -46.62 -14.90 -28.85
C MET A 224 -48.06 -14.87 -29.40
N PRO A 225 -49.11 -15.11 -28.58
CA PRO A 225 -50.48 -15.01 -29.05
C PRO A 225 -50.80 -13.57 -29.49
N LYS A 226 -51.38 -13.43 -30.69
CA LYS A 226 -51.69 -12.18 -31.41
C LYS A 226 -52.56 -11.15 -30.67
N ASN A 227 -53.00 -11.38 -29.44
CA ASN A 227 -53.99 -10.55 -28.75
C ASN A 227 -53.40 -9.53 -27.76
N LEU A 228 -52.10 -9.22 -27.84
CA LEU A 228 -51.51 -8.04 -27.20
C LEU A 228 -51.26 -6.92 -28.23
N VAL A 229 -52.23 -6.68 -29.11
CA VAL A 229 -52.30 -5.46 -29.94
C VAL A 229 -53.02 -4.39 -29.11
N ASN A 230 -52.23 -3.68 -28.29
CA ASN A 230 -52.45 -2.28 -27.85
C ASN A 230 -51.44 -1.82 -26.77
N GLY A 231 -50.45 -2.64 -26.42
CA GLY A 231 -49.22 -2.13 -25.81
C GLY A 231 -48.22 -1.84 -26.91
N THR A 232 -48.01 -0.58 -27.27
CA THR A 232 -46.89 -0.14 -28.10
C THR A 232 -45.59 -0.37 -27.33
N TYR A 233 -45.12 -1.61 -27.25
CA TYR A 233 -43.75 -1.87 -26.87
C TYR A 233 -42.88 -1.36 -28.03
N LYS A 234 -42.25 -0.20 -27.82
CA LYS A 234 -41.09 0.24 -28.61
C LYS A 234 -39.95 -0.77 -28.40
N ALA A 235 -40.04 -1.93 -29.04
CA ALA A 235 -38.91 -2.82 -29.29
C ALA A 235 -38.04 -2.30 -30.46
N THR A 236 -37.90 -0.98 -30.58
CA THR A 236 -37.15 -0.31 -31.66
C THR A 236 -36.44 0.93 -31.14
N THR A 237 -35.63 0.78 -30.09
CA THR A 237 -34.64 1.82 -29.75
C THR A 237 -33.24 1.31 -29.38
N HIS A 238 -33.06 0.02 -29.09
CA HIS A 238 -31.71 -0.51 -28.81
C HIS A 238 -31.07 -1.28 -29.98
N ALA A 239 -31.84 -2.10 -30.74
CA ALA A 239 -31.29 -2.81 -31.89
C ALA A 239 -30.96 -1.88 -33.09
N SER A 240 -31.77 -0.83 -33.32
CA SER A 240 -31.51 0.15 -34.40
C SER A 240 -30.30 1.03 -34.11
N LYS A 241 -30.04 1.38 -32.84
CA LYS A 241 -28.81 2.07 -32.41
C LYS A 241 -27.57 1.19 -32.53
N LEU A 242 -27.69 -0.12 -32.29
CA LEU A 242 -26.60 -1.07 -32.49
C LEU A 242 -26.25 -1.19 -33.98
N LEU A 243 -27.24 -1.41 -34.84
CA LEU A 243 -27.03 -1.56 -36.29
C LEU A 243 -26.57 -0.26 -36.98
N SER A 244 -27.01 0.92 -36.51
CA SER A 244 -26.50 2.20 -37.04
C SER A 244 -25.04 2.44 -36.66
N ASN A 245 -24.59 1.90 -35.52
CA ASN A 245 -23.19 1.98 -35.09
C ASN A 245 -22.29 0.92 -35.75
N ILE A 246 -22.86 -0.20 -36.23
CA ILE A 246 -22.11 -1.26 -36.94
C ILE A 246 -21.94 -0.90 -38.43
N LYS A 247 -22.92 -0.26 -39.07
CA LYS A 247 -22.84 0.08 -40.50
C LYS A 247 -21.83 1.18 -40.87
N TYR A 248 -21.23 1.86 -39.89
CA TYR A 248 -20.33 2.99 -40.12
C TYR A 248 -19.07 2.88 -39.27
N LYS A 249 -18.27 1.84 -39.48
CA LYS A 249 -16.80 1.79 -39.26
C LYS A 249 -16.29 0.39 -39.58
N GLY A 250 -15.50 0.27 -40.64
CA GLY A 250 -14.92 -0.99 -41.08
C GLY A 250 -14.05 -1.67 -40.02
N ASP A 251 -14.05 -3.00 -40.06
CA ASP A 251 -13.13 -4.07 -39.64
C ASP A 251 -12.16 -3.91 -38.44
N LYS A 252 -12.19 -2.84 -37.65
CA LYS A 252 -11.26 -2.64 -36.53
C LYS A 252 -11.87 -2.35 -35.16
N LYS A 253 -13.18 -2.47 -34.96
CA LYS A 253 -13.81 -2.05 -33.69
C LYS A 253 -14.87 -2.96 -33.07
N TRP A 254 -14.89 -4.26 -33.38
CA TRP A 254 -15.67 -5.20 -32.57
C TRP A 254 -15.21 -5.18 -31.11
N PHE A 255 -13.89 -5.25 -30.87
CA PHE A 255 -13.30 -5.23 -29.53
C PHE A 255 -13.51 -3.91 -28.77
N ASP A 256 -13.53 -2.78 -29.47
CA ASP A 256 -13.78 -1.46 -28.85
C ASP A 256 -15.26 -1.28 -28.45
N ALA A 257 -16.19 -1.93 -29.14
CA ALA A 257 -17.62 -1.92 -28.78
C ALA A 257 -17.92 -2.88 -27.61
N VAL A 258 -17.13 -3.95 -27.45
CA VAL A 258 -17.23 -4.89 -26.33
C VAL A 258 -16.65 -4.29 -25.04
N LYS A 259 -15.59 -3.46 -25.12
CA LYS A 259 -14.97 -2.80 -23.96
C LYS A 259 -15.81 -1.70 -23.30
N SER A 260 -16.80 -1.13 -23.99
CA SER A 260 -17.67 -0.07 -23.45
C SER A 260 -18.99 -0.59 -22.86
N LEU A 261 -19.19 -1.91 -22.85
CA LEU A 261 -20.30 -2.56 -22.16
C LEU A 261 -19.81 -2.93 -20.75
N ASP A 262 -20.42 -2.34 -19.72
CA ASP A 262 -20.22 -2.78 -18.34
C ASP A 262 -20.38 -4.31 -18.29
N LEU A 263 -19.31 -4.98 -17.87
CA LEU A 263 -19.16 -6.44 -17.79
C LEU A 263 -20.08 -7.02 -16.70
N ASN A 264 -21.38 -6.88 -16.90
CA ASN A 264 -22.34 -7.77 -16.27
C ASN A 264 -22.55 -8.93 -17.26
N PRO A 265 -22.09 -10.15 -16.99
CA PRO A 265 -22.20 -11.27 -17.93
C PRO A 265 -23.65 -11.55 -18.36
N LEU A 266 -24.65 -11.08 -17.59
CA LEU A 266 -26.07 -11.12 -17.94
C LEU A 266 -26.47 -10.17 -19.10
N SER A 267 -25.73 -9.09 -19.36
CA SER A 267 -26.02 -8.12 -20.44
C SER A 267 -25.59 -8.61 -21.82
N ILE A 268 -24.53 -9.43 -21.88
CA ILE A 268 -24.08 -10.10 -23.11
C ILE A 268 -25.10 -11.17 -23.52
N ILE A 269 -25.65 -11.90 -22.54
CA ILE A 269 -26.71 -12.90 -22.76
C ILE A 269 -28.02 -12.23 -23.23
N SER A 270 -28.38 -11.05 -22.69
CA SER A 270 -29.58 -10.32 -23.13
C SER A 270 -29.43 -9.67 -24.51
N SER A 271 -28.20 -9.28 -24.89
CA SER A 271 -27.88 -8.76 -26.23
C SER A 271 -27.93 -9.85 -27.29
N ALA A 272 -27.44 -11.06 -26.98
CA ALA A 272 -27.59 -12.24 -27.84
C ALA A 272 -29.06 -12.67 -27.96
N ALA A 273 -29.84 -12.58 -26.87
CA ALA A 273 -31.29 -12.83 -26.90
C ALA A 273 -32.05 -11.83 -27.79
N GLY A 274 -31.67 -10.55 -27.80
CA GLY A 274 -32.24 -9.54 -28.70
C GLY A 274 -31.90 -9.75 -30.19
N PHE A 275 -30.77 -10.39 -30.49
CA PHE A 275 -30.40 -10.81 -31.84
C PHE A 275 -31.26 -11.99 -32.33
N ILE A 276 -31.63 -12.88 -31.41
CA ILE A 276 -32.55 -14.00 -31.66
C ILE A 276 -33.99 -13.49 -31.87
N ASP A 277 -34.43 -12.48 -31.12
CA ASP A 277 -35.77 -11.89 -31.26
C ASP A 277 -35.99 -11.25 -32.64
N ALA A 278 -34.95 -10.63 -33.22
CA ALA A 278 -35.00 -10.02 -34.56
C ALA A 278 -35.14 -11.03 -35.72
N LEU A 279 -34.86 -12.31 -35.48
CA LEU A 279 -34.96 -13.39 -36.47
C LEU A 279 -36.33 -14.09 -36.48
N THR A 280 -37.29 -13.65 -35.65
CA THR A 280 -38.58 -14.35 -35.44
C THR A 280 -39.82 -13.65 -36.01
N THR A 281 -39.69 -12.75 -37.00
CA THR A 281 -40.85 -12.14 -37.66
C THR A 281 -41.65 -13.15 -38.50
N SER A 282 -42.72 -13.66 -37.89
CA SER A 282 -43.95 -14.21 -38.48
C SER A 282 -43.84 -14.99 -39.81
N GLY A 283 -43.57 -16.28 -39.69
CA GLY A 283 -43.79 -17.26 -40.76
C GLY A 283 -43.35 -18.63 -40.26
N LYS A 284 -43.98 -19.72 -40.73
CA LYS A 284 -43.52 -21.08 -40.40
C LYS A 284 -42.07 -21.24 -40.87
N TYR A 285 -41.13 -21.21 -39.94
CA TYR A 285 -39.70 -21.35 -40.23
C TYR A 285 -39.06 -22.40 -39.30
N PRO A 286 -38.00 -23.08 -39.78
CA PRO A 286 -37.45 -24.31 -39.20
C PRO A 286 -36.74 -24.07 -37.87
N ASP A 287 -36.58 -25.14 -37.07
CA ASP A 287 -35.66 -25.15 -35.94
C ASP A 287 -34.26 -24.74 -36.44
N TYR A 288 -33.74 -23.62 -35.95
CA TYR A 288 -32.38 -23.20 -36.26
C TYR A 288 -31.44 -23.79 -35.22
N ARG A 289 -30.52 -24.66 -35.67
CA ARG A 289 -29.33 -24.99 -34.90
C ARG A 289 -28.37 -23.83 -35.06
N ILE A 290 -28.16 -23.09 -33.99
CA ILE A 290 -27.13 -22.07 -33.93
C ILE A 290 -25.90 -22.75 -33.33
N SER A 291 -24.87 -22.93 -34.14
CA SER A 291 -23.53 -23.29 -33.68
C SER A 291 -22.66 -22.05 -33.85
N LEU A 292 -22.26 -21.47 -32.72
CA LEU A 292 -21.28 -20.40 -32.69
C LEU A 292 -19.96 -21.01 -32.25
N THR A 293 -19.07 -21.19 -33.21
CA THR A 293 -17.68 -21.58 -32.97
C THR A 293 -16.79 -20.36 -33.16
N GLY A 294 -15.97 -20.05 -32.18
CA GLY A 294 -15.00 -18.97 -32.31
C GLY A 294 -13.91 -19.08 -31.26
N ASN A 295 -12.73 -18.58 -31.62
CA ASN A 295 -11.60 -18.53 -30.71
C ASN A 295 -11.83 -17.37 -29.74
N VAL A 296 -11.77 -17.65 -28.45
CA VAL A 296 -11.76 -16.64 -27.40
C VAL A 296 -10.35 -16.53 -26.86
N SER A 297 -9.87 -15.29 -26.78
CA SER A 297 -8.62 -14.95 -26.13
C SER A 297 -8.96 -14.13 -24.90
N LEU A 298 -8.74 -14.68 -23.71
CA LEU A 298 -8.84 -13.96 -22.45
C LEU A 298 -7.42 -13.59 -22.00
N THR A 299 -7.08 -12.31 -22.07
CA THR A 299 -5.84 -11.79 -21.49
C THR A 299 -6.14 -11.29 -20.08
N GLY A 300 -5.34 -11.73 -19.11
CA GLY A 300 -5.44 -11.30 -17.72
C GLY A 300 -4.11 -11.42 -17.01
N THR A 301 -4.01 -10.80 -15.83
CA THR A 301 -2.84 -10.91 -14.97
C THR A 301 -3.08 -11.91 -13.85
N LEU A 302 -2.15 -12.84 -13.65
CA LEU A 302 -2.08 -13.65 -12.44
C LEU A 302 -1.03 -13.05 -11.50
N ASN A 303 -1.46 -12.70 -10.30
CA ASN A 303 -0.58 -12.24 -9.25
C ASN A 303 -0.29 -13.42 -8.32
N GLN A 304 0.95 -13.89 -8.32
CA GLN A 304 1.41 -14.84 -7.30
C GLN A 304 2.13 -14.05 -6.21
N ARG A 305 1.69 -14.25 -4.96
CA ARG A 305 2.34 -13.69 -3.77
C ARG A 305 3.05 -14.82 -3.05
N SER A 306 4.36 -14.74 -2.95
CA SER A 306 5.15 -15.65 -2.12
C SER A 306 5.72 -14.87 -0.93
N PRO A 307 5.37 -15.21 0.32
CA PRO A 307 6.13 -14.72 1.46
C PRO A 307 7.52 -15.34 1.43
N ASP A 308 8.56 -14.53 1.20
CA ASP A 308 9.94 -15.00 1.12
C ASP A 308 10.57 -15.08 2.53
N GLY A 309 10.11 -14.26 3.47
CA GLY A 309 10.37 -14.49 4.89
C GLY A 309 10.11 -13.29 5.78
N SER A 310 10.67 -13.34 7.00
CA SER A 310 10.56 -12.23 7.94
C SER A 310 11.82 -12.05 8.78
N ILE A 311 12.28 -10.81 8.91
CA ILE A 311 13.45 -10.43 9.72
C ILE A 311 12.95 -9.76 11.00
N PRO A 312 13.00 -10.43 12.18
CA PRO A 312 12.68 -9.81 13.45
C PRO A 312 13.85 -8.98 13.98
N ILE A 313 13.59 -7.74 14.38
CA ILE A 313 14.59 -6.83 14.95
C ILE A 313 14.06 -6.19 16.23
N TYR A 314 14.75 -6.43 17.35
CA TYR A 314 14.42 -5.77 18.63
C TYR A 314 14.91 -4.33 18.65
N PHE A 315 14.15 -3.44 19.28
CA PHE A 315 14.49 -2.02 19.39
C PHE A 315 15.63 -1.71 20.36
N ARG A 316 16.00 -2.66 21.22
CA ARG A 316 16.97 -2.44 22.31
C ARG A 316 18.16 -3.38 22.23
N THR A 317 19.30 -2.89 22.68
CA THR A 317 20.59 -3.62 22.79
C THR A 317 20.52 -4.75 23.80
N ASP A 318 19.75 -4.57 24.85
CA ASP A 318 19.56 -5.51 25.97
C ASP A 318 18.38 -6.48 25.76
N ALA A 319 17.89 -6.66 24.53
CA ALA A 319 16.76 -7.54 24.23
C ALA A 319 16.90 -8.97 24.82
N ILE A 320 15.77 -9.55 25.24
CA ILE A 320 15.71 -10.86 25.93
C ILE A 320 16.30 -11.99 25.08
N ASN A 321 16.09 -11.96 23.76
CA ASN A 321 16.63 -12.96 22.85
C ASN A 321 17.92 -12.46 22.20
N ASN A 322 19.05 -12.91 22.72
CA ASN A 322 20.38 -12.51 22.24
C ASN A 322 20.78 -13.14 20.89
N LYS A 323 19.98 -14.07 20.33
CA LYS A 323 20.30 -14.75 19.07
C LYS A 323 19.62 -14.14 17.85
N GLN A 324 18.78 -13.13 18.00
CA GLN A 324 18.05 -12.49 16.91
C GLN A 324 18.63 -11.10 16.60
N GLY A 325 18.23 -10.53 15.45
CA GLY A 325 18.53 -9.15 15.12
C GLY A 325 18.04 -8.20 16.21
N LYS A 326 18.86 -7.23 16.58
CA LYS A 326 18.54 -6.23 17.61
C LYS A 326 19.28 -4.94 17.33
N ALA A 327 18.81 -3.85 17.90
CA ALA A 327 19.54 -2.59 17.91
C ALA A 327 20.96 -2.83 18.48
N ILE A 328 21.98 -2.41 17.74
CA ILE A 328 23.39 -2.52 18.16
C ILE A 328 23.84 -1.29 18.97
N ASN A 329 23.06 -0.21 18.90
CA ASN A 329 23.25 1.02 19.65
C ASN A 329 22.02 1.29 20.53
N ASP A 330 22.21 1.98 21.65
CA ASP A 330 21.10 2.53 22.42
C ASP A 330 20.52 3.74 21.67
N ILE A 331 19.32 3.55 21.12
CA ILE A 331 18.66 4.54 20.27
C ILE A 331 17.50 5.16 21.04
N SER A 332 17.49 6.49 21.13
CA SER A 332 16.29 7.24 21.54
C SER A 332 15.33 7.32 20.36
N TRP A 333 14.36 6.42 20.32
CA TRP A 333 13.46 6.22 19.18
C TRP A 333 12.42 7.33 19.06
N GLY A 334 12.25 7.83 17.83
CA GLY A 334 11.27 8.85 17.47
C GLY A 334 11.76 10.28 17.60
N VAL A 335 10.90 11.21 17.17
CA VAL A 335 11.16 12.65 17.14
C VAL A 335 10.28 13.37 18.14
N MET A 336 9.00 13.05 18.13
CA MET A 336 8.01 13.67 19.01
C MET A 336 6.85 12.74 19.31
N ASN A 337 6.15 13.01 20.38
CA ASN A 337 4.90 12.37 20.74
C ASN A 337 3.86 13.44 21.06
N TYR A 338 2.59 13.05 21.12
CA TYR A 338 1.57 13.90 21.70
C TYR A 338 0.64 13.14 22.63
N ASN A 339 0.18 13.81 23.70
CA ASN A 339 -0.80 13.23 24.60
C ASN A 339 -2.16 13.06 23.88
N ARG A 340 -2.84 11.92 24.10
CA ARG A 340 -4.04 11.54 23.34
C ARG A 340 -5.18 12.53 23.62
N ARG A 341 -5.38 13.45 22.65
CA ARG A 341 -6.42 14.50 22.52
C ARG A 341 -6.02 15.86 23.07
N ALA A 342 -5.42 16.63 22.19
CA ALA A 342 -5.26 18.05 22.37
C ALA A 342 -6.63 18.73 22.21
N GLN A 343 -7.13 19.36 23.28
CA GLN A 343 -8.39 20.11 23.21
C GLN A 343 -8.11 21.55 22.80
N VAL A 344 -8.87 22.03 21.82
CA VAL A 344 -8.84 23.44 21.44
C VAL A 344 -10.24 24.02 21.62
N ASN A 345 -10.29 25.29 22.01
CA ASN A 345 -11.53 26.03 22.06
C ASN A 345 -11.78 26.64 20.68
N THR A 346 -12.96 26.40 20.13
CA THR A 346 -13.39 27.06 18.90
C THR A 346 -14.54 27.99 19.20
N ASN A 347 -14.50 29.20 18.66
CA ASN A 347 -15.61 30.13 18.71
C ASN A 347 -15.97 30.56 17.29
N ARG A 348 -17.25 30.45 16.91
CA ARG A 348 -17.73 30.90 15.60
C ARG A 348 -18.24 32.33 15.74
N VAL A 349 -17.52 33.27 15.16
CA VAL A 349 -17.88 34.70 15.16
C VAL A 349 -18.45 35.06 13.80
N CYS A 350 -19.77 35.17 13.70
CA CYS A 350 -20.42 35.61 12.46
C CYS A 350 -20.69 37.11 12.49
N LYS A 351 -20.29 37.81 11.43
CA LYS A 351 -20.51 39.23 11.20
C LYS A 351 -21.43 39.40 10.00
N PHE A 352 -22.31 40.39 10.09
CA PHE A 352 -23.17 40.81 8.99
C PHE A 352 -22.89 42.28 8.70
N GLU A 353 -22.15 42.54 7.62
CA GLU A 353 -21.76 43.90 7.21
C GLU A 353 -22.13 44.11 5.74
N ASN A 354 -22.84 45.21 5.44
CA ASN A 354 -23.24 45.57 4.07
C ASN A 354 -23.95 44.46 3.28
N PHE A 355 -24.86 43.72 3.92
CA PHE A 355 -25.56 42.55 3.34
C PHE A 355 -24.68 41.33 3.02
N ASN A 356 -23.39 41.37 3.37
CA ASN A 356 -22.51 40.22 3.30
C ASN A 356 -22.45 39.54 4.68
N PHE A 357 -22.77 38.25 4.69
CA PHE A 357 -22.59 37.39 5.85
C PHE A 357 -21.21 36.75 5.79
N SER A 358 -20.39 36.96 6.81
CA SER A 358 -19.11 36.27 6.97
C SER A 358 -19.06 35.61 8.34
N CYS A 359 -18.55 34.39 8.41
CA CYS A 359 -18.22 33.75 9.68
C CYS A 359 -16.70 33.55 9.76
N GLU A 360 -16.12 34.01 10.86
CA GLU A 360 -14.76 33.70 11.26
C GLU A 360 -14.82 32.58 12.28
N LEU A 361 -13.93 31.61 12.13
CA LEU A 361 -13.69 30.65 13.20
C LEU A 361 -12.43 31.09 13.96
N GLU A 362 -12.60 31.32 15.25
CA GLU A 362 -11.51 31.59 16.17
C GLU A 362 -11.10 30.29 16.85
N VAL A 363 -9.85 29.89 16.65
CA VAL A 363 -9.25 28.73 17.35
C VAL A 363 -8.31 29.26 18.42
N THR A 364 -8.60 28.91 19.67
CA THR A 364 -7.79 29.30 20.83
C THR A 364 -7.25 28.04 21.50
N THR A 365 -5.94 28.01 21.70
CA THR A 365 -5.29 26.96 22.50
C THR A 365 -5.25 27.39 23.97
N PRO A 366 -5.47 26.47 24.93
CA PRO A 366 -5.29 26.79 26.35
C PRO A 366 -3.82 27.18 26.64
N THR A 367 -3.61 27.98 27.69
CA THR A 367 -2.26 28.26 28.19
C THR A 367 -1.56 26.95 28.55
N GLY A 368 -0.32 26.77 28.10
CA GLY A 368 0.44 25.52 28.31
C GLY A 368 0.12 24.41 27.31
N PHE A 369 -0.72 24.65 26.29
CA PHE A 369 -1.16 23.60 25.35
C PHE A 369 -0.02 22.78 24.78
N PHE A 370 1.06 23.40 24.30
CA PHE A 370 2.14 22.62 23.70
C PHE A 370 3.06 22.00 24.74
N GLU A 371 3.19 22.59 25.91
CA GLU A 371 3.90 22.02 27.05
C GLU A 371 3.24 20.73 27.54
N ASP A 372 1.91 20.69 27.52
CA ASP A 372 1.12 19.54 27.98
C ASP A 372 0.85 18.50 26.89
N VAL A 373 0.83 18.94 25.62
CA VAL A 373 0.45 18.10 24.48
C VAL A 373 1.65 17.59 23.72
N LEU A 374 2.66 18.41 23.43
CA LEU A 374 3.77 18.05 22.55
C LEU A 374 4.98 17.62 23.39
N GLU A 375 5.32 16.35 23.28
CA GLU A 375 6.54 15.80 23.86
C GLU A 375 7.59 15.68 22.76
N ILE A 376 8.78 16.24 22.96
CA ILE A 376 9.89 16.17 22.00
C ILE A 376 10.93 15.23 22.58
N ASN A 377 11.52 14.38 21.73
CA ASN A 377 12.62 13.52 22.14
C ASN A 377 13.78 14.38 22.71
N PRO A 378 14.14 14.24 23.99
CA PRO A 378 15.16 15.07 24.61
C PRO A 378 16.54 14.96 23.96
N SER A 379 16.84 13.83 23.30
CA SER A 379 18.16 13.60 22.69
C SER A 379 18.42 14.45 21.43
N ILE A 380 17.38 15.06 20.86
CA ILE A 380 17.47 15.91 19.67
C ILE A 380 17.03 17.35 19.94
N GLN A 381 16.61 17.66 21.18
CA GLN A 381 16.03 18.95 21.52
C GLN A 381 17.02 20.11 21.28
N ASN A 382 18.31 19.88 21.53
CA ASN A 382 19.35 20.88 21.32
C ASN A 382 19.71 21.10 19.84
N ASP A 383 19.25 20.22 18.95
CA ASP A 383 19.49 20.31 17.51
C ASP A 383 18.31 21.01 16.79
N ILE A 384 17.30 21.48 17.54
CA ILE A 384 16.11 22.14 16.99
C ILE A 384 16.38 23.63 16.82
N SER A 385 16.37 24.07 15.55
CA SER A 385 16.46 25.47 15.18
C SER A 385 15.18 26.23 15.53
N LYS A 386 14.02 25.66 15.14
CA LYS A 386 12.72 26.27 15.39
C LYS A 386 11.59 25.25 15.36
N ILE A 387 10.51 25.60 16.08
CA ILE A 387 9.25 24.87 16.05
C ILE A 387 8.17 25.84 15.59
N GLU A 388 7.35 25.39 14.66
CA GLU A 388 6.24 26.16 14.11
C GLU A 388 4.94 25.35 14.20
N ALA A 389 3.83 26.07 14.31
CA ALA A 389 2.50 25.49 14.37
C ALA A 389 1.55 26.17 13.38
N ALA A 390 0.56 25.41 12.93
CA ALA A 390 -0.50 25.89 12.06
C ALA A 390 -1.83 25.23 12.40
N VAL A 391 -2.93 25.96 12.23
CA VAL A 391 -4.26 25.34 12.23
C VAL A 391 -4.50 24.70 10.87
N ILE A 392 -4.88 23.42 10.85
CA ILE A 392 -5.20 22.68 9.62
C ILE A 392 -6.71 22.56 9.52
N CYS A 393 -7.29 23.03 8.42
CA CYS A 393 -8.71 22.89 8.09
C CYS A 393 -8.88 21.80 7.03
N LYS A 394 -10.06 21.13 7.03
CA LYS A 394 -10.33 19.96 6.19
C LYS A 394 -10.01 20.13 4.70
N ASP A 395 -10.35 21.29 4.14
CA ASP A 395 -10.26 21.55 2.69
C ASP A 395 -9.23 22.64 2.35
N ASP A 396 -8.32 22.97 3.27
CA ASP A 396 -7.34 24.03 3.05
C ASP A 396 -6.02 23.49 2.48
N ILE A 397 -5.70 23.93 1.26
CA ILE A 397 -4.44 23.60 0.58
C ILE A 397 -3.27 24.48 1.07
N ASN A 398 -3.55 25.63 1.68
CA ASN A 398 -2.54 26.60 2.11
C ASN A 398 -2.43 26.61 3.65
N VAL A 399 -1.44 25.88 4.16
CA VAL A 399 -1.16 25.83 5.60
C VAL A 399 -0.08 26.88 5.94
N PHE A 400 -0.48 27.91 6.69
CA PHE A 400 0.44 28.96 7.14
C PHE A 400 1.00 28.62 8.52
N PHE A 401 2.28 28.25 8.55
CA PHE A 401 3.02 28.00 9.78
C PHE A 401 3.54 29.30 10.39
N LYS A 402 3.43 29.40 11.71
CA LYS A 402 3.99 30.49 12.52
C LYS A 402 4.86 29.87 13.61
N GLU A 403 5.86 30.60 14.07
CA GLU A 403 6.65 30.17 15.24
C GLU A 403 5.76 29.83 16.42
N LEU A 404 6.13 28.78 17.15
CA LEU A 404 5.34 28.23 18.25
C LEU A 404 5.08 29.28 19.34
N SER A 405 6.06 30.13 19.63
CA SER A 405 5.96 31.24 20.59
C SER A 405 4.86 32.24 20.22
N SER A 406 4.77 32.59 18.94
CA SER A 406 3.73 33.45 18.39
C SER A 406 2.37 32.76 18.37
N PHE A 407 2.35 31.44 18.16
CA PHE A 407 1.13 30.64 18.16
C PHE A 407 0.52 30.51 19.56
N LYS A 408 1.35 30.30 20.60
CA LYS A 408 0.94 30.16 22.01
C LYS A 408 0.18 31.36 22.57
N ASN A 409 0.54 32.56 22.12
CA ASN A 409 -0.02 33.82 22.62
C ASN A 409 -1.12 34.41 21.73
N ALA A 410 -1.47 33.75 20.62
CA ALA A 410 -2.37 34.29 19.62
C ALA A 410 -3.76 33.63 19.65
N THR A 411 -4.82 34.44 19.61
CA THR A 411 -6.10 34.00 19.07
C THR A 411 -5.91 33.82 17.57
N ASN A 412 -5.87 32.57 17.10
CA ASN A 412 -5.70 32.29 15.68
C ASN A 412 -7.08 32.39 15.01
N LYS A 413 -7.36 33.59 14.48
CA LYS A 413 -8.57 33.83 13.68
C LYS A 413 -8.34 33.37 12.26
N ARG A 414 -9.25 32.57 11.72
CA ARG A 414 -9.25 32.23 10.30
C ARG A 414 -10.63 32.50 9.71
N LEU A 415 -10.64 33.23 8.60
CA LEU A 415 -11.83 33.38 7.76
C LEU A 415 -12.05 32.02 7.08
N THR A 416 -13.14 31.35 7.42
CA THR A 416 -13.49 30.05 6.84
C THR A 416 -14.85 30.17 6.18
N ALA A 417 -14.96 29.70 4.93
CA ALA A 417 -16.27 29.30 4.41
C ALA A 417 -16.87 28.21 5.34
N GLU A 418 -18.20 28.08 5.38
CA GLU A 418 -18.92 27.25 6.36
C GLU A 418 -18.50 25.75 6.39
N SER A 419 -17.73 25.27 5.41
CA SER A 419 -17.21 23.90 5.33
C SER A 419 -15.82 23.68 5.97
N ASN A 420 -15.04 24.72 6.29
CA ASN A 420 -13.61 24.58 6.60
C ASN A 420 -13.33 24.52 8.11
N PHE A 421 -13.91 23.54 8.80
CA PHE A 421 -13.61 23.31 10.22
C PHE A 421 -12.16 22.83 10.44
N PRO A 422 -11.53 23.21 11.56
CA PRO A 422 -10.19 22.82 11.91
C PRO A 422 -10.24 21.35 12.34
N VAL A 423 -9.39 20.54 11.72
CA VAL A 423 -9.32 19.09 11.96
C VAL A 423 -8.07 18.68 12.72
N ALA A 424 -7.04 19.54 12.71
CA ALA A 424 -5.78 19.29 13.41
C ALA A 424 -5.02 20.59 13.68
N ILE A 425 -4.05 20.51 14.60
CA ILE A 425 -2.92 21.43 14.66
C ILE A 425 -1.74 20.76 13.97
N GLY A 426 -1.23 21.38 12.91
CA GLY A 426 0.03 20.99 12.30
C GLY A 426 1.20 21.47 13.15
N VAL A 427 2.16 20.60 13.40
CA VAL A 427 3.44 20.94 14.04
C VAL A 427 4.56 20.66 13.07
N ARG A 428 5.45 21.63 12.90
CA ARG A 428 6.65 21.55 12.06
C ARG A 428 7.87 21.83 12.93
N ILE A 429 8.76 20.85 13.03
CA ILE A 429 10.06 20.95 13.71
C ILE A 429 11.12 21.10 12.63
N ILE A 430 11.99 22.10 12.78
CA ILE A 430 13.07 22.40 11.84
C ILE A 430 14.38 22.32 12.63
N PHE A 431 15.28 21.47 12.16
CA PHE A 431 16.57 21.20 12.80
C PHE A 431 17.67 22.09 12.24
N ASP A 432 18.77 22.22 12.97
CA ASP A 432 19.92 23.04 12.59
C ASP A 432 20.62 22.54 11.31
N ASN A 433 20.49 21.25 11.00
CA ASN A 433 20.98 20.66 9.75
C ASN A 433 20.03 20.92 8.54
N GLY A 434 18.92 21.64 8.75
CA GLY A 434 17.91 21.92 7.72
C GLY A 434 16.84 20.85 7.56
N ASP A 435 16.90 19.74 8.29
CA ASP A 435 15.85 18.73 8.27
C ASP A 435 14.53 19.28 8.81
N VAL A 436 13.44 18.79 8.24
CA VAL A 436 12.09 19.20 8.62
C VAL A 436 11.24 17.97 8.92
N VAL A 437 10.68 17.94 10.11
CA VAL A 437 9.64 16.97 10.49
C VAL A 437 8.31 17.68 10.62
N PHE A 438 7.29 17.13 9.98
CA PHE A 438 5.93 17.65 10.06
C PHE A 438 4.97 16.55 10.52
N ASN A 439 4.06 16.90 11.42
CA ASN A 439 2.97 16.01 11.79
C ASN A 439 1.72 16.77 12.22
N ARG A 440 0.63 16.03 12.43
CA ARG A 440 -0.69 16.58 12.74
C ARG A 440 -1.14 16.06 14.09
N ILE A 441 -1.45 16.98 14.99
CA ILE A 441 -2.10 16.69 16.26
C ILE A 441 -3.61 16.75 16.01
N PRO A 442 -4.33 15.61 16.06
CA PRO A 442 -5.77 15.62 15.93
C PRO A 442 -6.38 16.40 17.10
N ILE A 443 -7.33 17.27 16.79
CA ILE A 443 -8.04 18.08 17.80
C ILE A 443 -9.48 17.63 17.93
N SER A 444 -10.00 17.70 19.14
CA SER A 444 -11.45 17.67 19.39
C SER A 444 -11.97 19.09 19.53
N VAL A 445 -13.07 19.38 18.85
CA VAL A 445 -13.75 20.67 18.91
C VAL A 445 -14.75 20.64 20.07
N ASN A 446 -14.52 21.47 21.10
CA ASN A 446 -15.48 21.67 22.19
C ASN A 446 -16.48 22.76 21.79
N GLY A 447 -17.79 22.47 21.83
CA GLY A 447 -18.84 23.49 21.69
C GLY A 447 -19.63 23.50 20.38
N LEU A 448 -19.67 22.38 19.65
CA LEU A 448 -20.67 22.12 18.61
C LEU A 448 -21.72 21.11 19.08
#